data_AF-A0A7J5D5I0-F1
#
_entry.id   AF-A0A7J5D5I0-F1
#
_cell.length_a   1.000
_cell.length_b   1.000
_cell.length_c   1.000
_cell.angle_alpha   90.00
_cell.angle_beta   90.00
_cell.angle_gamma   90.00
#
_symmetry.space_group_name_H-M   'P 1'
#
loop_
_entity.id
_entity.type
_entity.pdbx_description
1 polymer ?
#
loop_
_entity_poly.entity_id
_entity_poly.type
_entity_poly.pdbx_seq_one_letter_code
_entity_poly.pdbx_strand_id
1 'polypeptide(L)'
;MAPVERVAADGWRGWRGWRGWREATEEALYGPSGFYRRPEGPAGHFRTSVHASPLFAGAVARLLCRLDAALGHPDPLAFVDMAAGRGELVTGVLAALPADVAGRVRAYAVERADRPAGLDRRISWLSEPPRGVTGLLFANEWLDNVPVDVAEVGADRVPRRVLVRADGTERLGEPVTGEDARWLRNWWWPPTDTRPAPESRPDPVPGGRPGPMPGGLPDLAPGGLPDPAPGGLPDPTPEDRPDPMPGGLPDPTPEDRPDPTPGRLPDPAPERRRGPAPGGLSEHVSVPEAPRPAGADVSSGAPLAPGEGARAEIGLPRDLAWACAVSALDRGLAVAVDYAHFAGGRPPFGTLTGFREGRETAPVPDGSCDITAHVALDACALPGGRVVTQRAALRALGVSGARPPLTLASTDPAAYVRALAGAGQAAELTAPGGLGDFGWLLQPVGFPDGLLDSPDADAVLRDALLVDVPDHEEQ
;
A
#
# COMPACT_ATOMS: atom_id res chain seq x y z
N MET A 1 35.07 29.15 -11.66
CA MET A 1 35.02 28.27 -10.48
C MET A 1 34.64 29.11 -9.27
N ALA A 2 33.62 28.62 -8.54
CA ALA A 2 33.11 28.98 -7.21
C ALA A 2 32.40 30.35 -7.01
N PRO A 3 31.34 30.40 -6.18
CA PRO A 3 30.23 29.44 -6.10
C PRO A 3 28.85 30.12 -6.13
N VAL A 4 27.83 29.32 -6.47
CA VAL A 4 26.41 29.63 -6.33
C VAL A 4 26.04 29.41 -4.85
N GLU A 5 25.87 30.49 -4.09
CA GLU A 5 25.24 30.46 -2.77
C GLU A 5 24.28 31.64 -2.60
N ARG A 6 23.13 31.34 -1.98
CA ARG A 6 22.02 32.20 -1.55
C ARG A 6 20.94 32.52 -2.57
N VAL A 7 20.04 31.54 -2.74
CA VAL A 7 18.59 31.82 -2.74
C VAL A 7 17.96 30.97 -1.64
N ALA A 8 18.18 31.37 -0.38
CA ALA A 8 17.49 30.83 0.79
C ALA A 8 17.52 31.91 1.87
N ALA A 9 16.53 32.82 1.87
CA ALA A 9 16.38 33.78 2.97
C ALA A 9 15.07 34.59 3.04
N ASP A 10 14.18 34.60 2.04
CA ASP A 10 12.97 35.44 2.11
C ASP A 10 11.70 34.61 1.87
N GLY A 11 11.01 34.23 2.95
CA GLY A 11 9.64 33.70 2.84
C GLY A 11 9.01 33.07 4.09
N TRP A 12 9.72 32.22 4.84
CA TRP A 12 9.13 31.55 6.01
C TRP A 12 9.46 32.29 7.31
N ARG A 13 8.52 33.11 7.81
CA ARG A 13 8.55 33.57 9.20
C ARG A 13 7.99 32.45 10.07
N GLY A 14 8.80 31.43 10.34
CA GLY A 14 8.39 30.29 11.15
C GLY A 14 7.73 30.72 12.46
N TRP A 15 6.70 29.99 12.87
CA TRP A 15 6.02 30.29 14.13
C TRP A 15 7.02 30.16 15.29
N ARG A 16 6.83 31.02 16.30
CA ARG A 16 7.63 30.96 17.52
C ARG A 16 6.86 30.20 18.57
N GLY A 17 7.41 29.09 19.05
CA GLY A 17 6.82 28.31 20.14
C GLY A 17 6.76 26.82 19.86
N TRP A 18 6.06 26.11 20.73
CA TRP A 18 5.87 24.67 20.68
C TRP A 18 4.44 24.36 20.27
N ARG A 19 4.25 23.49 19.29
CA ARG A 19 2.94 23.04 18.79
C ARG A 19 2.84 21.53 18.84
N GLY A 20 1.63 20.99 18.83
CA GLY A 20 1.44 19.57 18.52
C GLY A 20 1.85 19.28 17.07
N TRP A 21 2.32 18.07 16.80
CA TRP A 21 2.68 17.64 15.45
C TRP A 21 1.55 17.85 14.45
N ARG A 22 0.29 17.61 14.86
CA ARG A 22 -0.87 17.80 13.98
C ARG A 22 -0.97 19.24 13.45
N GLU A 23 -0.90 20.22 14.35
CA GLU A 23 -1.01 21.64 14.01
C GLU A 23 0.20 22.11 13.19
N ALA A 24 1.40 21.65 13.56
CA ALA A 24 2.63 21.98 12.86
C ALA A 24 2.62 21.46 11.41
N THR A 25 2.22 20.20 11.22
CA THR A 25 2.14 19.56 9.91
C THR A 25 1.02 20.16 9.05
N GLU A 26 -0.16 20.48 9.62
CA GLU A 26 -1.24 21.14 8.86
C GLU A 26 -0.77 22.48 8.26
N GLU A 27 -0.06 23.31 9.03
CA GLU A 27 0.49 24.57 8.53
C GLU A 27 1.61 24.34 7.49
N ALA A 28 2.53 23.42 7.78
CA ALA A 28 3.68 23.13 6.92
C ALA A 28 3.29 22.52 5.56
N LEU A 29 2.26 21.69 5.53
CA LEU A 29 1.82 20.98 4.32
C LEU A 29 0.72 21.73 3.58
N TYR A 30 -0.25 22.29 4.30
CA TYR A 30 -1.49 22.83 3.72
C TYR A 30 -1.77 24.30 4.02
N GLY A 31 -0.93 24.96 4.82
CA GLY A 31 -1.00 26.39 5.06
C GLY A 31 -0.77 27.21 3.77
N PRO A 32 -0.89 28.55 3.82
CA PRO A 32 -0.77 29.41 2.65
C PRO A 32 0.55 29.28 1.86
N SER A 33 1.63 28.87 2.52
CA SER A 33 2.94 28.59 1.92
C SER A 33 3.36 27.12 2.04
N GLY A 34 2.38 26.25 2.31
CA GLY A 34 2.59 24.85 2.60
C GLY A 34 3.08 24.04 1.39
N PHE A 35 3.74 22.93 1.67
CA PHE A 35 4.39 22.07 0.69
C PHE A 35 3.49 21.72 -0.51
N TYR A 36 2.25 21.28 -0.25
CA TYR A 36 1.31 20.84 -1.30
C TYR A 36 0.70 21.98 -2.12
N ARG A 37 0.86 23.24 -1.72
CA ARG A 37 0.36 24.41 -2.47
C ARG A 37 1.39 25.01 -3.42
N ARG A 38 2.63 24.53 -3.40
CA ARG A 38 3.71 25.08 -4.23
C ARG A 38 3.63 24.57 -5.68
N PRO A 39 4.06 25.37 -6.69
CA PRO A 39 3.98 24.97 -8.10
C PRO A 39 4.77 23.71 -8.45
N GLU A 40 5.88 23.46 -7.77
CA GLU A 40 6.72 22.28 -7.97
C GLU A 40 5.96 20.99 -7.58
N GLY A 41 5.06 21.10 -6.60
CA GLY A 41 4.19 20.05 -6.10
C GLY A 41 4.91 18.77 -5.65
N PRO A 42 4.16 17.75 -5.22
CA PRO A 42 4.74 16.47 -4.80
C PRO A 42 5.52 15.77 -5.92
N ALA A 43 5.06 15.88 -7.16
CA ALA A 43 5.68 15.13 -8.26
C ALA A 43 7.01 15.70 -8.78
N GLY A 44 7.41 16.91 -8.35
CA GLY A 44 8.79 17.35 -8.46
C GLY A 44 9.72 16.56 -7.53
N HIS A 45 9.18 15.94 -6.48
CA HIS A 45 9.91 15.23 -5.43
C HIS A 45 9.70 13.71 -5.46
N PHE A 46 8.54 13.22 -5.88
CA PHE A 46 8.24 11.79 -6.04
C PHE A 46 8.24 11.43 -7.53
N ARG A 47 9.40 10.96 -8.02
CA ARG A 47 9.52 10.39 -9.36
C ARG A 47 8.71 9.09 -9.41
N THR A 48 7.77 9.05 -10.36
CA THR A 48 6.99 7.87 -10.79
C THR A 48 6.15 7.19 -9.70
N SER A 49 5.03 7.80 -9.30
CA SER A 49 3.98 7.02 -8.62
C SER A 49 3.45 6.00 -9.63
N VAL A 50 3.77 4.72 -9.45
CA VAL A 50 3.18 3.64 -10.25
C VAL A 50 1.65 3.55 -10.06
N HIS A 51 1.09 4.23 -9.04
CA HIS A 51 -0.35 4.45 -8.88
C HIS A 51 -0.91 5.48 -9.88
N ALA A 52 -0.07 6.25 -10.59
CA ALA A 52 -0.44 7.02 -11.78
C ALA A 52 -0.29 6.22 -13.09
N SER A 53 0.04 4.93 -13.04
CA SER A 53 0.20 4.11 -14.25
C SER A 53 -1.15 3.79 -14.90
N PRO A 54 -1.20 3.64 -16.24
CA PRO A 54 -2.39 3.14 -16.95
C PRO A 54 -2.86 1.77 -16.44
N LEU A 55 -1.93 0.95 -15.93
CA LEU A 55 -2.24 -0.38 -15.36
C LEU A 55 -3.06 -0.26 -14.08
N PHE A 56 -2.64 0.59 -13.14
CA PHE A 56 -3.35 0.82 -11.89
C PHE A 56 -4.72 1.47 -12.15
N ALA A 57 -4.76 2.51 -12.98
CA ALA A 57 -6.01 3.16 -13.38
C ALA A 57 -6.98 2.17 -14.07
N GLY A 58 -6.46 1.24 -14.89
CA GLY A 58 -7.25 0.17 -15.48
C GLY A 58 -7.80 -0.83 -14.46
N ALA A 59 -7.09 -1.10 -13.37
CA ALA A 59 -7.59 -1.92 -12.27
C ALA A 59 -8.75 -1.21 -11.54
N VAL A 60 -8.60 0.08 -11.25
CA VAL A 60 -9.65 0.91 -10.62
C VAL A 60 -10.87 1.03 -11.56
N ALA A 61 -10.68 1.18 -12.87
CA ALA A 61 -11.77 1.17 -13.85
C ALA A 61 -12.53 -0.16 -13.86
N ARG A 62 -11.81 -1.30 -13.74
CA ARG A 62 -12.45 -2.62 -13.61
C ARG A 62 -13.24 -2.74 -12.30
N LEU A 63 -12.73 -2.20 -11.19
CA LEU A 63 -13.48 -2.12 -9.93
C LEU A 63 -14.76 -1.30 -10.10
N LEU A 64 -14.69 -0.14 -10.77
CA LEU A 64 -15.85 0.71 -11.04
C LEU A 64 -16.89 0.01 -11.92
N CYS A 65 -16.47 -0.74 -12.95
CA CYS A 65 -17.40 -1.51 -13.80
C CYS A 65 -18.08 -2.64 -13.04
N ARG A 66 -17.35 -3.33 -12.15
CA ARG A 66 -17.91 -4.36 -11.28
C ARG A 66 -18.94 -3.78 -10.30
N LEU A 67 -18.61 -2.63 -9.71
CA LEU A 67 -19.51 -1.91 -8.82
C LEU A 67 -20.76 -1.39 -9.55
N ASP A 68 -20.61 -0.88 -10.77
CA ASP A 68 -21.71 -0.44 -11.61
C ASP A 68 -22.77 -1.53 -11.81
N ALA A 69 -22.33 -2.74 -12.17
CA ALA A 69 -23.22 -3.90 -12.31
C ALA A 69 -23.90 -4.25 -10.98
N ALA A 70 -23.15 -4.33 -9.88
CA ALA A 70 -23.68 -4.65 -8.55
C ALA A 70 -24.69 -3.60 -8.03
N LEU A 71 -24.56 -2.34 -8.47
CA LEU A 71 -25.48 -1.26 -8.13
C LEU A 71 -26.74 -1.23 -9.00
N GLY A 72 -26.79 -2.02 -10.08
CA GLY A 72 -27.88 -2.05 -11.05
C GLY A 72 -27.78 -0.96 -12.11
N HIS A 73 -26.56 -0.60 -12.52
CA HIS A 73 -26.26 0.39 -13.57
C HIS A 73 -26.87 1.78 -13.32
N PRO A 74 -26.55 2.45 -12.20
CA PRO A 74 -27.08 3.77 -11.88
C PRO A 74 -26.71 4.82 -12.95
N ASP A 75 -27.62 5.75 -13.22
CA ASP A 75 -27.35 6.92 -14.06
C ASP A 75 -27.79 8.19 -13.31
N PRO A 76 -26.83 8.97 -12.77
CA PRO A 76 -25.38 8.86 -12.95
C PRO A 76 -24.69 7.84 -12.02
N LEU A 77 -23.52 7.33 -12.46
CA LEU A 77 -22.57 6.60 -11.62
C LEU A 77 -21.44 7.55 -11.18
N ALA A 78 -21.19 7.70 -9.88
CA ALA A 78 -20.11 8.57 -9.40
C ALA A 78 -18.76 7.86 -9.35
N PHE A 79 -17.70 8.57 -9.74
CA PHE A 79 -16.32 8.23 -9.43
C PHE A 79 -15.67 9.43 -8.74
N VAL A 80 -15.30 9.28 -7.47
CA VAL A 80 -14.68 10.31 -6.63
C VAL A 80 -13.23 9.93 -6.38
N ASP A 81 -12.30 10.71 -6.91
CA ASP A 81 -10.86 10.62 -6.70
C ASP A 81 -10.47 11.57 -5.56
N MET A 82 -10.17 11.03 -4.39
CA MET A 82 -9.83 11.76 -3.17
C MET A 82 -8.33 12.05 -3.11
N ALA A 83 -7.96 13.30 -2.79
CA ALA A 83 -6.59 13.80 -2.90
C ALA A 83 -6.04 13.55 -4.31
N ALA A 84 -6.79 14.03 -5.31
CA ALA A 84 -6.58 13.68 -6.70
C ALA A 84 -5.24 14.16 -7.28
N GLY A 85 -4.45 14.96 -6.56
CA GLY A 85 -3.16 15.44 -7.03
C GLY A 85 -3.34 16.38 -8.22
N ARG A 86 -2.93 15.96 -9.42
CA ARG A 86 -3.23 16.69 -10.67
C ARG A 86 -4.25 15.95 -11.56
N GLY A 87 -4.99 15.02 -10.97
CA GLY A 87 -6.04 14.26 -11.63
C GLY A 87 -5.51 13.14 -12.54
N GLU A 88 -4.29 12.65 -12.29
CA GLU A 88 -3.70 11.56 -13.06
C GLU A 88 -4.56 10.29 -12.99
N LEU A 89 -5.01 9.90 -11.79
CA LEU A 89 -5.81 8.68 -11.59
C LEU A 89 -7.19 8.81 -12.25
N VAL A 90 -7.96 9.86 -11.94
CA VAL A 90 -9.26 10.09 -12.59
C VAL A 90 -9.18 10.16 -14.12
N THR A 91 -8.12 10.77 -14.66
CA THR A 91 -7.91 10.82 -16.12
C THR A 91 -7.66 9.41 -16.67
N GLY A 92 -6.79 8.63 -16.02
CA GLY A 92 -6.51 7.25 -16.41
C GLY A 92 -7.74 6.35 -16.32
N VAL A 93 -8.54 6.47 -15.26
CA VAL A 93 -9.77 5.69 -15.05
C VAL A 93 -10.76 6.01 -16.16
N LEU A 94 -11.04 7.29 -16.41
CA LEU A 94 -11.95 7.70 -17.49
C LEU A 94 -11.51 7.20 -18.86
N ALA A 95 -10.21 7.15 -19.14
CA ALA A 95 -9.67 6.63 -20.39
C ALA A 95 -9.78 5.10 -20.51
N ALA A 96 -9.82 4.38 -19.38
CA ALA A 96 -9.89 2.92 -19.33
C ALA A 96 -11.33 2.37 -19.29
N LEU A 97 -12.33 3.22 -19.06
CA LEU A 97 -13.73 2.79 -18.98
C LEU A 97 -14.33 2.43 -20.35
N PRO A 98 -15.16 1.37 -20.42
CA PRO A 98 -16.04 1.12 -21.57
C PRO A 98 -16.94 2.33 -21.88
N ALA A 99 -17.27 2.55 -23.16
CA ALA A 99 -17.97 3.76 -23.60
C ALA A 99 -19.37 3.92 -22.98
N ASP A 100 -20.08 2.83 -22.73
CA ASP A 100 -21.39 2.79 -22.09
C ASP A 100 -21.34 3.15 -20.60
N VAL A 101 -20.31 2.71 -19.88
CA VAL A 101 -20.07 3.11 -18.48
C VAL A 101 -19.58 4.55 -18.43
N ALA A 102 -18.60 4.92 -19.25
CA ALA A 102 -18.04 6.26 -19.33
C ALA A 102 -19.09 7.34 -19.65
N GLY A 103 -20.13 6.98 -20.42
CA GLY A 103 -21.25 7.88 -20.73
C GLY A 103 -22.12 8.26 -19.53
N ARG A 104 -22.19 7.41 -18.49
CA ARG A 104 -22.95 7.64 -17.25
C ARG A 104 -22.09 8.14 -16.09
N VAL A 105 -20.78 8.03 -16.19
CA VAL A 105 -19.87 8.39 -15.10
C VAL A 105 -19.81 9.90 -14.90
N ARG A 106 -20.06 10.32 -13.66
CA ARG A 106 -19.74 11.66 -13.15
C ARG A 106 -18.45 11.59 -12.34
N ALA A 107 -17.39 12.19 -12.88
CA ALA A 107 -16.07 12.20 -12.26
C ALA A 107 -15.88 13.44 -11.37
N TYR A 108 -15.43 13.20 -10.15
CA TYR A 108 -15.07 14.21 -9.17
C TYR A 108 -13.61 14.00 -8.76
N ALA A 109 -12.83 15.08 -8.80
CA ALA A 109 -11.50 15.15 -8.22
C ALA A 109 -11.56 16.07 -7.01
N VAL A 110 -11.25 15.54 -5.83
CA VAL A 110 -11.28 16.28 -4.56
C VAL A 110 -9.85 16.62 -4.18
N GLU A 111 -9.53 17.91 -4.19
CA GLU A 111 -8.16 18.39 -4.01
C GLU A 111 -8.15 19.82 -3.45
N ARG A 112 -7.20 20.08 -2.54
CA ARG A 112 -6.98 21.41 -1.94
C ARG A 112 -6.17 22.32 -2.87
N ALA A 113 -5.30 21.75 -3.69
CA ALA A 113 -4.55 22.48 -4.70
C ALA A 113 -5.43 23.00 -5.85
N ASP A 114 -4.91 24.00 -6.57
CA ASP A 114 -5.60 24.57 -7.72
C ASP A 114 -5.74 23.55 -8.84
N ARG A 115 -6.85 23.66 -9.59
CA ARG A 115 -7.12 22.80 -10.74
C ARG A 115 -6.00 22.91 -11.79
N PRO A 116 -5.41 21.79 -12.24
CA PRO A 116 -4.40 21.81 -13.30
C PRO A 116 -4.91 22.38 -14.62
N ALA A 117 -4.05 23.15 -15.29
CA ALA A 117 -4.31 23.64 -16.64
C ALA A 117 -4.42 22.45 -17.62
N GLY A 118 -5.48 22.42 -18.42
CA GLY A 118 -5.70 21.37 -19.42
C GLY A 118 -6.41 20.11 -18.93
N LEU A 119 -6.72 19.99 -17.63
CA LEU A 119 -7.53 18.89 -17.12
C LEU A 119 -8.92 18.87 -17.78
N ASP A 120 -9.39 17.69 -18.19
CA ASP A 120 -10.66 17.51 -18.88
C ASP A 120 -11.82 18.18 -18.14
N ARG A 121 -12.55 19.06 -18.83
CA ARG A 121 -13.67 19.85 -18.28
C ARG A 121 -14.82 18.99 -17.74
N ARG A 122 -14.88 17.71 -18.12
CA ARG A 122 -15.85 16.74 -17.57
C ARG A 122 -15.56 16.38 -16.12
N ILE A 123 -14.32 16.55 -15.65
CA ILE A 123 -13.94 16.27 -14.27
C ILE A 123 -14.31 17.47 -13.40
N SER A 124 -15.19 17.26 -12.43
CA SER A 124 -15.55 18.28 -11.43
C SER A 124 -14.43 18.40 -10.40
N TRP A 125 -13.85 19.59 -10.22
CA TRP A 125 -12.80 19.85 -9.22
C TRP A 125 -13.43 20.45 -7.97
N LEU A 126 -13.29 19.78 -6.83
CA LEU A 126 -13.91 20.17 -5.56
C LEU A 126 -12.87 20.24 -4.45
N SER A 127 -13.09 21.11 -3.45
CA SER A 127 -12.28 21.15 -2.23
C SER A 127 -12.75 20.17 -1.15
N GLU A 128 -13.97 19.65 -1.29
CA GLU A 128 -14.62 18.69 -0.39
C GLU A 128 -15.33 17.61 -1.21
N PRO A 129 -15.49 16.38 -0.67
CA PRO A 129 -16.24 15.33 -1.34
C PRO A 129 -17.68 15.76 -1.65
N PRO A 130 -18.27 15.32 -2.79
CA PRO A 130 -19.69 15.52 -3.05
C PRO A 130 -20.53 14.76 -2.01
N ARG A 131 -21.81 15.11 -1.86
CA ARG A 131 -22.71 14.44 -0.91
C ARG A 131 -23.82 13.67 -1.63
N GLY A 132 -24.21 12.54 -1.05
CA GLY A 132 -25.32 11.72 -1.52
C GLY A 132 -25.10 11.10 -2.89
N VAL A 133 -23.85 10.71 -3.20
CA VAL A 133 -23.53 10.11 -4.50
C VAL A 133 -23.64 8.59 -4.44
N THR A 134 -23.94 7.98 -5.58
CA THR A 134 -23.95 6.52 -5.75
C THR A 134 -22.79 6.11 -6.65
N GLY A 135 -21.83 5.33 -6.15
CA GLY A 135 -20.67 4.91 -6.94
C GLY A 135 -19.41 4.62 -6.11
N LEU A 136 -18.24 4.89 -6.70
CA LEU A 136 -16.94 4.60 -6.10
C LEU A 136 -16.29 5.88 -5.58
N LEU A 137 -15.87 5.87 -4.31
CA LEU A 137 -14.90 6.82 -3.77
C LEU A 137 -13.57 6.10 -3.61
N PHE A 138 -12.50 6.68 -4.14
CA PHE A 138 -11.16 6.09 -4.15
C PHE A 138 -10.16 7.10 -3.61
N ALA A 139 -9.45 6.75 -2.55
CA ALA A 139 -8.45 7.57 -1.88
C ALA A 139 -7.11 6.83 -1.91
N ASN A 140 -6.21 7.25 -2.80
CA ASN A 140 -4.89 6.66 -2.91
C ASN A 140 -3.86 7.54 -2.21
N GLU A 141 -3.19 7.00 -1.19
CA GLU A 141 -2.15 7.69 -0.41
C GLU A 141 -2.65 9.03 0.14
N TRP A 142 -3.84 8.99 0.75
CA TRP A 142 -4.48 10.17 1.32
C TRP A 142 -4.41 10.17 2.85
N LEU A 143 -4.61 9.02 3.49
CA LEU A 143 -4.72 8.98 4.95
C LEU A 143 -3.36 9.17 5.62
N ASP A 144 -2.28 8.73 4.98
CA ASP A 144 -0.90 8.97 5.42
C ASP A 144 -0.57 10.47 5.57
N ASN A 145 -1.18 11.29 4.74
CA ASN A 145 -1.01 12.73 4.63
C ASN A 145 -1.94 13.52 5.56
N VAL A 146 -2.96 12.89 6.15
CA VAL A 146 -3.80 13.54 7.18
C VAL A 146 -2.97 13.77 8.44
N PRO A 147 -2.82 15.03 8.91
CA PRO A 147 -1.98 15.35 10.05
C PRO A 147 -2.45 14.70 11.36
N VAL A 148 -1.49 14.19 12.12
CA VAL A 148 -1.70 13.49 13.40
C VAL A 148 -0.79 14.06 14.49
N ASP A 149 -1.23 13.95 15.74
CA ASP A 149 -0.34 14.20 16.88
C ASP A 149 0.44 12.93 17.20
N VAL A 150 1.66 13.09 17.71
CA VAL A 150 2.48 11.97 18.19
C VAL A 150 2.40 11.91 19.71
N ALA A 151 2.22 10.71 20.26
CA ALA A 151 2.37 10.42 21.68
C ALA A 151 3.69 9.69 21.92
N GLU A 152 4.35 10.02 23.02
CA GLU A 152 5.54 9.30 23.50
C GLU A 152 5.40 9.01 25.00
N VAL A 153 5.82 7.80 25.39
CA VAL A 153 5.75 7.36 26.79
C VAL A 153 6.93 7.90 27.57
N GLY A 154 6.67 8.75 28.56
CA GLY A 154 7.70 9.29 29.46
C GLY A 154 8.24 8.26 30.46
N ALA A 155 9.26 8.66 31.22
CA ALA A 155 9.86 7.85 32.29
C ALA A 155 8.85 7.41 33.38
N ASP A 156 7.78 8.18 33.58
CA ASP A 156 6.65 7.89 34.47
C ASP A 156 5.66 6.88 33.88
N ARG A 157 5.95 6.32 32.70
CA ARG A 157 5.08 5.43 31.90
C ARG A 157 3.76 6.08 31.48
N VAL A 158 3.69 7.41 31.47
CA VAL A 158 2.52 8.15 31.00
C VAL A 158 2.74 8.59 29.55
N PRO A 159 1.85 8.23 28.62
CA PRO A 159 1.86 8.81 27.27
C PRO A 159 1.64 10.32 27.31
N ARG A 160 2.57 11.08 26.73
CA ARG A 160 2.53 12.53 26.63
C ARG A 160 2.55 12.95 25.17
N ARG A 161 1.86 14.03 24.84
CA ARG A 161 1.87 14.56 23.48
C ARG A 161 3.26 15.11 23.18
N VAL A 162 3.84 14.74 22.05
CA VAL A 162 5.09 15.30 21.55
C VAL A 162 4.79 16.68 20.95
N LEU A 163 5.52 17.68 21.42
CA LEU A 163 5.48 19.03 20.89
C LEU A 163 6.71 19.29 20.02
N VAL A 164 6.53 20.04 18.94
CA VAL A 164 7.57 20.30 17.94
C VAL A 164 7.71 21.80 17.66
N ARG A 165 8.94 22.20 17.30
CA ARG A 165 9.27 23.53 16.76
C ARG A 165 9.41 23.49 15.25
N ALA A 166 9.40 24.66 14.61
CA ALA A 166 9.57 24.76 13.16
C ALA A 166 10.88 24.12 12.65
N ASP A 167 11.92 24.00 13.49
CA ASP A 167 13.19 23.35 13.14
C ASP A 167 13.21 21.83 13.38
N GLY A 168 12.06 21.23 13.74
CA GLY A 168 11.94 19.81 14.05
C GLY A 168 12.35 19.43 15.47
N THR A 169 12.81 20.38 16.31
CA THR A 169 13.14 20.08 17.70
C THR A 169 11.89 19.65 18.46
N GLU A 170 11.96 18.51 19.15
CA GLU A 170 10.85 17.92 19.91
C GLU A 170 11.01 18.07 21.43
N ARG A 171 9.90 18.00 22.15
CA ARG A 171 9.85 17.77 23.61
C ARG A 171 8.54 17.11 24.03
N LEU A 172 8.53 16.47 25.19
CA LEU A 172 7.29 16.01 25.81
C LEU A 172 6.46 17.19 26.34
N GLY A 173 5.16 17.16 26.03
CA GLY A 173 4.15 18.07 26.56
C GLY A 173 3.31 17.43 27.66
N GLU A 174 2.04 17.83 27.69
CA GLU A 174 1.06 17.33 28.66
C GLU A 174 0.68 15.86 28.40
N PRO A 175 0.23 15.14 29.45
CA PRO A 175 -0.34 13.80 29.28
C PRO A 175 -1.45 13.77 28.23
N VAL A 176 -1.48 12.72 27.43
CA VAL A 176 -2.57 12.49 26.48
C VAL A 176 -3.82 12.10 27.28
N THR A 177 -4.93 12.78 27.03
CA THR A 177 -6.20 12.57 27.75
C THR A 177 -7.37 12.44 26.78
N GLY A 178 -8.58 12.16 27.29
CA GLY A 178 -9.81 12.17 26.49
C GLY A 178 -9.86 11.08 25.41
N GLU A 179 -10.30 11.46 24.22
CA GLU A 179 -10.53 10.55 23.09
C GLU A 179 -9.22 10.02 22.51
N ASP A 180 -8.19 10.85 22.40
CA ASP A 180 -6.85 10.44 21.97
C ASP A 180 -6.29 9.33 22.87
N ALA A 181 -6.43 9.48 24.19
CA ALA A 181 -5.98 8.47 25.13
C ALA A 181 -6.79 7.16 25.02
N ARG A 182 -8.08 7.26 24.69
CA ARG A 182 -8.93 6.10 24.44
C ARG A 182 -8.54 5.41 23.13
N TRP A 183 -8.25 6.18 22.08
CA TRP A 183 -7.79 5.67 20.80
C TRP A 183 -6.48 4.90 20.97
N LEU A 184 -5.50 5.47 21.67
CA LEU A 184 -4.22 4.81 21.97
C LEU A 184 -4.45 3.49 22.71
N ARG A 185 -5.31 3.46 23.74
CA ARG A 185 -5.63 2.23 24.49
C ARG A 185 -6.40 1.19 23.69
N ASN A 186 -7.13 1.57 22.65
CA ASN A 186 -7.92 0.61 21.89
C ASN A 186 -7.12 0.02 20.74
N TRP A 187 -6.27 0.84 20.14
CA TRP A 187 -5.64 0.51 18.87
C TRP A 187 -4.14 0.29 18.99
N TRP A 188 -3.41 1.12 19.75
CA TRP A 188 -1.94 1.11 19.71
C TRP A 188 -1.29 0.39 20.89
N TRP A 189 -1.75 0.67 22.10
CA TRP A 189 -1.30 0.05 23.35
C TRP A 189 -2.49 -0.55 24.10
N PRO A 190 -3.12 -1.61 23.56
CA PRO A 190 -4.19 -2.30 24.24
C PRO A 190 -3.74 -2.86 25.59
N PRO A 191 -4.60 -2.80 26.63
CA PRO A 191 -4.28 -3.43 27.92
C PRO A 191 -4.03 -4.93 27.72
N THR A 192 -3.04 -5.46 28.44
CA THR A 192 -2.65 -6.89 28.42
C THR A 192 -3.75 -7.87 28.84
N ASP A 193 -4.87 -7.39 29.41
CA ASP A 193 -5.85 -8.22 30.12
C ASP A 193 -7.10 -8.58 29.31
N THR A 194 -7.08 -8.38 27.99
CA THR A 194 -8.12 -8.95 27.13
C THR A 194 -7.88 -10.45 26.98
N ARG A 195 -8.60 -11.27 27.75
CA ARG A 195 -8.86 -12.67 27.34
C ARG A 195 -9.31 -12.64 25.87
N PRO A 196 -8.87 -13.59 25.03
CA PRO A 196 -9.48 -13.74 23.71
C PRO A 196 -11.00 -13.87 23.89
N ALA A 197 -11.76 -13.20 23.02
CA ALA A 197 -13.19 -13.44 22.90
C ALA A 197 -13.42 -14.96 22.78
N PRO A 198 -14.51 -15.51 23.35
CA PRO A 198 -14.70 -16.95 23.32
C PRO A 198 -14.70 -17.42 21.87
N GLU A 199 -13.70 -18.21 21.49
CA GLU A 199 -13.70 -18.92 20.22
C GLU A 199 -15.04 -19.65 20.09
N SER A 200 -15.70 -19.44 18.96
CA SER A 200 -16.87 -20.20 18.55
C SER A 200 -16.47 -21.68 18.56
N ARG A 201 -16.77 -22.38 19.65
CA ARG A 201 -16.56 -23.82 19.74
C ARG A 201 -17.31 -24.46 18.58
N PRO A 202 -16.67 -25.29 17.74
CA PRO A 202 -17.42 -26.14 16.84
C PRO A 202 -18.26 -27.10 17.68
N ASP A 203 -19.51 -27.31 17.26
CA ASP A 203 -20.45 -28.22 17.92
C ASP A 203 -19.83 -29.63 18.08
N PRO A 204 -20.09 -30.34 19.19
CA PRO A 204 -19.54 -31.67 19.40
C PRO A 204 -20.09 -32.66 18.36
N VAL A 205 -19.20 -33.23 17.56
CA VAL A 205 -19.51 -34.37 16.67
C VAL A 205 -19.89 -35.58 17.55
N PRO A 206 -21.03 -36.26 17.32
CA PRO A 206 -21.40 -37.44 18.10
C PRO A 206 -20.48 -38.63 17.79
N GLY A 207 -20.15 -39.39 18.85
CA GLY A 207 -19.03 -40.31 18.90
C GLY A 207 -19.09 -41.56 18.00
N GLY A 208 -17.93 -41.94 17.50
CA GLY A 208 -17.61 -43.28 16.99
C GLY A 208 -16.41 -43.85 17.75
N ARG A 209 -16.57 -45.05 18.33
CA ARG A 209 -15.54 -45.74 19.14
C ARG A 209 -14.33 -46.18 18.29
N PRO A 210 -13.09 -46.05 18.78
CA PRO A 210 -11.93 -46.74 18.19
C PRO A 210 -11.83 -48.20 18.68
N GLY A 211 -11.59 -49.13 17.75
CA GLY A 211 -11.21 -50.52 18.04
C GLY A 211 -9.72 -50.69 18.39
N PRO A 212 -9.29 -51.89 18.85
CA PRO A 212 -8.01 -52.06 19.55
C PRO A 212 -6.80 -52.26 18.63
N MET A 213 -5.65 -51.77 19.10
CA MET A 213 -4.30 -51.99 18.56
C MET A 213 -3.77 -53.41 18.83
N PRO A 214 -2.92 -53.95 17.95
CA PRO A 214 -1.75 -54.76 18.31
C PRO A 214 -0.47 -53.94 17.99
N GLY A 215 0.61 -53.86 18.78
CA GLY A 215 1.29 -54.85 19.62
C GLY A 215 2.72 -55.02 19.08
N GLY A 216 3.76 -54.69 19.86
CA GLY A 216 5.15 -55.13 19.61
C GLY A 216 6.26 -54.07 19.79
N LEU A 217 6.93 -54.11 20.94
CA LEU A 217 8.34 -53.70 21.11
C LEU A 217 9.26 -54.79 20.51
N PRO A 218 10.54 -54.49 20.22
CA PRO A 218 11.57 -54.78 21.22
C PRO A 218 12.70 -53.75 21.35
N ASP A 219 13.40 -53.96 22.46
CA ASP A 219 14.46 -53.24 23.15
C ASP A 219 15.88 -53.64 22.66
N LEU A 220 16.86 -52.73 22.60
CA LEU A 220 18.31 -53.00 22.73
C LEU A 220 19.12 -51.71 23.02
N ALA A 221 19.85 -51.71 24.14
CA ALA A 221 20.87 -50.73 24.54
C ALA A 221 22.32 -51.20 24.17
N PRO A 222 23.42 -50.64 24.74
CA PRO A 222 24.07 -49.36 24.42
C PRO A 222 25.57 -49.51 24.03
N GLY A 223 26.21 -48.45 23.53
CA GLY A 223 27.68 -48.42 23.32
C GLY A 223 28.21 -46.98 23.20
N GLY A 224 29.27 -46.64 23.96
CA GLY A 224 29.65 -45.25 24.28
C GLY A 224 30.96 -44.71 23.68
N LEU A 225 31.08 -43.37 23.79
CA LEU A 225 32.26 -42.46 23.86
C LEU A 225 33.27 -42.49 22.67
N PRO A 226 34.08 -41.41 22.40
CA PRO A 226 34.51 -40.32 23.31
C PRO A 226 34.58 -38.88 22.73
N ASP A 227 34.91 -37.92 23.62
CA ASP A 227 35.30 -36.51 23.38
C ASP A 227 36.57 -36.35 22.50
N PRO A 228 36.74 -35.16 21.89
CA PRO A 228 37.90 -34.34 22.29
C PRO A 228 37.62 -32.84 22.44
N ALA A 229 38.51 -32.20 23.21
CA ALA A 229 38.44 -30.86 23.77
C ALA A 229 39.07 -29.75 22.85
N PRO A 230 39.52 -28.58 23.37
CA PRO A 230 38.99 -27.26 23.01
C PRO A 230 39.94 -26.43 22.11
N GLY A 231 39.39 -25.49 21.33
CA GLY A 231 40.16 -24.53 20.55
C GLY A 231 39.45 -23.17 20.53
N GLY A 232 40.13 -22.13 21.01
CA GLY A 232 39.56 -20.79 21.20
C GLY A 232 39.67 -19.84 20.01
N LEU A 233 38.75 -18.86 20.02
CA LEU A 233 38.79 -17.44 19.57
C LEU A 233 39.30 -17.11 18.14
N PRO A 234 38.80 -16.05 17.44
CA PRO A 234 38.26 -14.80 18.01
C PRO A 234 36.98 -14.24 17.33
N ASP A 235 36.48 -13.16 17.94
CA ASP A 235 35.40 -12.27 17.50
C ASP A 235 35.81 -11.43 16.28
N PRO A 236 34.93 -11.20 15.28
CA PRO A 236 34.99 -10.00 14.48
C PRO A 236 33.70 -9.18 14.47
N THR A 237 33.93 -7.87 14.48
CA THR A 237 33.07 -6.69 14.47
C THR A 237 32.00 -6.63 13.38
N PRO A 238 30.97 -5.76 13.53
CA PRO A 238 29.89 -5.59 12.57
C PRO A 238 30.25 -4.55 11.50
N GLU A 239 30.12 -4.88 10.22
CA GLU A 239 29.87 -3.95 9.10
C GLU A 239 29.83 -4.74 7.79
N ASP A 240 28.70 -4.69 7.08
CA ASP A 240 28.60 -4.65 5.61
C ASP A 240 27.11 -4.71 5.20
N ARG A 241 26.51 -3.53 5.04
CA ARG A 241 25.28 -3.36 4.25
C ARG A 241 25.68 -3.16 2.79
N PRO A 242 25.03 -3.80 1.80
CA PRO A 242 25.31 -3.54 0.40
C PRO A 242 24.71 -2.20 -0.06
N ASP A 243 25.54 -1.38 -0.70
CA ASP A 243 25.13 -0.17 -1.42
C ASP A 243 24.17 -0.47 -2.59
N PRO A 244 23.18 0.39 -2.87
CA PRO A 244 22.37 0.29 -4.07
C PRO A 244 23.14 0.77 -5.32
N MET A 245 23.12 -0.06 -6.36
CA MET A 245 23.72 0.16 -7.67
C MET A 245 23.27 1.47 -8.37
N PRO A 246 24.17 2.22 -9.05
CA PRO A 246 23.81 3.38 -9.84
C PRO A 246 23.37 2.97 -11.25
N GLY A 247 22.16 3.35 -11.65
CA GLY A 247 21.62 3.14 -13.00
C GLY A 247 21.09 4.44 -13.60
N GLY A 248 22.00 5.32 -14.02
CA GLY A 248 21.66 6.44 -14.90
C GLY A 248 21.61 5.97 -16.36
N LEU A 249 20.47 6.16 -17.03
CA LEU A 249 20.40 6.14 -18.49
C LEU A 249 20.24 7.59 -18.99
N PRO A 250 20.95 7.98 -20.06
CA PRO A 250 20.90 9.35 -20.59
C PRO A 250 19.62 9.63 -21.38
N ASP A 251 19.15 10.87 -21.30
CA ASP A 251 18.08 11.47 -22.11
C ASP A 251 18.38 11.35 -23.61
N PRO A 252 17.45 10.87 -24.45
CA PRO A 252 17.49 11.11 -25.88
C PRO A 252 16.79 12.43 -26.23
N THR A 253 17.56 13.37 -26.76
CA THR A 253 17.09 14.61 -27.39
C THR A 253 16.19 14.35 -28.60
N PRO A 254 15.26 15.27 -28.93
CA PRO A 254 14.29 15.08 -30.01
C PRO A 254 14.86 15.53 -31.36
N GLU A 255 14.93 14.63 -32.36
CA GLU A 255 15.15 15.02 -33.75
C GLU A 255 14.17 14.31 -34.70
N ASP A 256 13.31 15.14 -35.29
CA ASP A 256 12.77 15.16 -36.65
C ASP A 256 12.45 13.84 -37.39
N ARG A 257 11.14 13.60 -37.52
CA ARG A 257 10.54 12.73 -38.55
C ARG A 257 10.39 13.46 -39.87
N PRO A 258 10.54 12.73 -40.99
CA PRO A 258 9.58 12.85 -42.08
C PRO A 258 8.93 11.51 -42.46
N ASP A 259 7.69 11.62 -42.92
CA ASP A 259 6.78 10.58 -43.43
C ASP A 259 7.32 9.94 -44.75
N PRO A 260 6.96 8.67 -45.06
CA PRO A 260 6.22 8.50 -46.32
C PRO A 260 5.14 7.39 -46.34
N THR A 261 4.07 7.71 -47.06
CA THR A 261 2.94 6.88 -47.54
C THR A 261 3.31 5.65 -48.40
N PRO A 262 2.36 4.70 -48.63
CA PRO A 262 2.64 3.28 -48.88
C PRO A 262 2.78 2.88 -50.36
N GLY A 263 3.63 1.88 -50.60
CA GLY A 263 3.78 1.15 -51.87
C GLY A 263 3.53 -0.34 -51.69
N ARG A 264 2.76 -0.93 -52.61
CA ARG A 264 2.15 -2.27 -52.57
C ARG A 264 2.96 -3.28 -53.40
N LEU A 265 2.83 -4.57 -53.04
CA LEU A 265 3.03 -5.82 -53.83
C LEU A 265 4.41 -6.54 -53.72
N PRO A 266 4.49 -7.85 -54.03
CA PRO A 266 3.74 -8.98 -53.46
C PRO A 266 4.65 -10.20 -53.09
N ASP A 267 4.06 -11.24 -52.48
CA ASP A 267 4.67 -12.53 -52.11
C ASP A 267 5.52 -13.21 -53.21
N PRO A 268 6.52 -14.01 -52.79
CA PRO A 268 6.53 -15.41 -53.23
C PRO A 268 6.90 -16.43 -52.13
N ALA A 269 6.15 -17.52 -52.09
CA ALA A 269 6.62 -18.85 -51.69
C ALA A 269 6.58 -19.75 -52.95
N PRO A 270 7.05 -21.02 -52.95
CA PRO A 270 7.76 -21.79 -51.91
C PRO A 270 9.04 -22.49 -52.45
N GLU A 271 9.81 -23.18 -51.61
CA GLU A 271 10.12 -24.61 -51.80
C GLU A 271 11.06 -25.21 -50.73
N ARG A 272 10.82 -26.49 -50.50
CA ARG A 272 11.33 -27.35 -49.42
C ARG A 272 12.66 -28.00 -49.80
N ARG A 273 13.56 -28.23 -48.83
CA ARG A 273 14.37 -29.47 -48.76
C ARG A 273 14.60 -29.93 -47.31
N ARG A 274 14.39 -31.25 -47.12
CA ARG A 274 14.64 -32.13 -45.95
C ARG A 274 16.15 -32.43 -45.85
N GLY A 275 16.78 -32.89 -44.76
CA GLY A 275 16.46 -33.32 -43.37
C GLY A 275 17.82 -33.42 -42.61
N PRO A 276 18.12 -34.36 -41.68
CA PRO A 276 17.33 -35.16 -40.72
C PRO A 276 17.73 -34.88 -39.22
N ALA A 277 17.00 -35.49 -38.27
CA ALA A 277 17.29 -35.61 -36.82
C ALA A 277 18.39 -36.70 -36.56
N PRO A 278 18.83 -37.10 -35.32
CA PRO A 278 18.25 -36.89 -33.97
C PRO A 278 19.24 -36.77 -32.77
N GLY A 279 18.70 -36.74 -31.53
CA GLY A 279 19.38 -36.95 -30.23
C GLY A 279 19.34 -35.69 -29.35
N GLY A 280 18.56 -35.54 -28.29
CA GLY A 280 18.23 -36.50 -27.23
C GLY A 280 19.33 -36.45 -26.18
N LEU A 281 19.14 -35.70 -25.08
CA LEU A 281 19.60 -35.99 -23.71
C LEU A 281 19.11 -34.85 -22.78
N SER A 282 18.24 -35.23 -21.83
CA SER A 282 17.85 -34.45 -20.66
C SER A 282 18.99 -34.48 -19.64
N GLU A 283 19.33 -33.34 -19.04
CA GLU A 283 19.98 -33.31 -17.73
C GLU A 283 19.26 -32.32 -16.82
N HIS A 284 18.61 -32.88 -15.80
CA HIS A 284 18.15 -32.22 -14.60
C HIS A 284 19.37 -31.87 -13.74
N VAL A 285 19.55 -30.58 -13.41
CA VAL A 285 20.49 -30.15 -12.38
C VAL A 285 19.69 -29.72 -11.16
N SER A 286 19.72 -30.57 -10.14
CA SER A 286 19.25 -30.31 -8.78
C SER A 286 20.24 -29.39 -8.07
N VAL A 287 19.73 -28.30 -7.51
CA VAL A 287 20.52 -27.38 -6.66
C VAL A 287 20.34 -27.81 -5.20
N PRO A 288 21.42 -28.00 -4.41
CA PRO A 288 21.32 -28.48 -3.04
C PRO A 288 20.86 -27.39 -2.07
N GLU A 289 19.98 -27.79 -1.16
CA GLU A 289 19.33 -27.00 -0.11
C GLU A 289 20.32 -26.69 1.04
N ALA A 290 20.33 -25.45 1.51
CA ALA A 290 21.15 -25.01 2.64
C ALA A 290 20.46 -25.36 3.99
N PRO A 291 21.22 -25.72 5.05
CA PRO A 291 20.64 -26.15 6.31
C PRO A 291 20.02 -24.98 7.10
N ARG A 292 18.80 -25.20 7.60
CA ARG A 292 18.05 -24.27 8.46
C ARG A 292 18.68 -24.21 9.86
N PRO A 293 18.79 -23.02 10.49
CA PRO A 293 19.15 -22.93 11.91
C PRO A 293 17.97 -23.36 12.79
N ALA A 294 18.30 -24.03 13.90
CA ALA A 294 17.36 -24.57 14.87
C ALA A 294 16.52 -23.49 15.56
N GLY A 295 15.26 -23.85 15.84
CA GLY A 295 14.20 -22.96 16.34
C GLY A 295 14.57 -22.15 17.57
N ALA A 296 14.31 -20.85 17.50
CA ALA A 296 14.08 -20.03 18.67
C ALA A 296 12.62 -20.21 19.09
N ASP A 297 12.45 -20.65 20.33
CA ASP A 297 11.19 -20.84 21.04
C ASP A 297 10.39 -19.52 21.01
N VAL A 298 9.35 -19.45 20.18
CA VAL A 298 8.44 -18.29 20.14
C VAL A 298 7.46 -18.44 21.28
N SER A 299 7.91 -18.05 22.48
CA SER A 299 7.01 -17.80 23.60
C SER A 299 6.02 -16.72 23.18
N SER A 300 4.74 -17.10 23.14
CA SER A 300 3.59 -16.22 22.95
C SER A 300 3.56 -15.15 24.05
N GLY A 301 4.24 -14.03 23.83
CA GLY A 301 4.31 -12.91 24.76
C GLY A 301 3.07 -12.04 24.64
N ALA A 302 2.28 -11.95 25.71
CA ALA A 302 1.24 -10.93 25.84
C ALA A 302 1.85 -9.53 25.64
N PRO A 303 1.15 -8.57 25.00
CA PRO A 303 1.73 -7.27 24.65
C PRO A 303 2.01 -6.44 25.90
N LEU A 304 3.27 -6.43 26.36
CA LEU A 304 3.72 -5.66 27.54
C LEU A 304 3.33 -4.18 27.42
N ALA A 305 2.96 -3.58 28.55
CA ALA A 305 2.73 -2.13 28.64
C ALA A 305 3.93 -1.36 28.03
N PRO A 306 3.69 -0.27 27.28
CA PRO A 306 4.74 0.36 26.50
C PRO A 306 5.90 0.83 27.38
N GLY A 307 7.11 0.60 26.89
CA GLY A 307 8.34 1.08 27.49
C GLY A 307 8.46 2.60 27.40
N GLU A 308 9.34 3.18 28.23
CA GLU A 308 9.77 4.57 28.05
C GLU A 308 10.32 4.76 26.63
N GLY A 309 9.99 5.89 26.00
CA GLY A 309 10.39 6.21 24.63
C GLY A 309 9.55 5.51 23.54
N ALA A 310 8.59 4.66 23.90
CA ALA A 310 7.65 4.12 22.91
C ALA A 310 6.80 5.25 22.32
N ARG A 311 6.61 5.25 20.99
CA ARG A 311 5.87 6.31 20.28
C ARG A 311 4.69 5.74 19.50
N ALA A 312 3.69 6.58 19.31
CA ALA A 312 2.49 6.28 18.55
C ALA A 312 1.95 7.53 17.85
N GLU A 313 1.60 7.40 16.58
CA GLU A 313 0.78 8.38 15.88
C GLU A 313 -0.69 8.23 16.30
N ILE A 314 -1.28 9.27 16.87
CA ILE A 314 -2.69 9.27 17.29
C ILE A 314 -3.56 9.40 16.03
N GLY A 315 -4.10 8.27 15.57
CA GLY A 315 -4.84 8.18 14.31
C GLY A 315 -6.28 8.71 14.32
N LEU A 316 -6.84 9.13 15.47
CA LEU A 316 -8.22 9.61 15.56
C LEU A 316 -8.61 10.67 14.48
N PRO A 317 -7.76 11.66 14.13
CA PRO A 317 -8.05 12.57 13.03
C PRO A 317 -8.23 11.88 11.67
N ARG A 318 -7.49 10.80 11.40
CA ARG A 318 -7.60 9.97 10.20
C ARG A 318 -8.90 9.19 10.20
N ASP A 319 -9.26 8.57 11.32
CA ASP A 319 -10.53 7.85 11.47
C ASP A 319 -11.73 8.77 11.16
N LEU A 320 -11.70 9.99 11.70
CA LEU A 320 -12.73 11.01 11.48
C LEU A 320 -12.74 11.51 10.03
N ALA A 321 -11.57 11.73 9.43
CA ALA A 321 -11.46 12.13 8.03
C ALA A 321 -12.01 11.05 7.10
N TRP A 322 -11.62 9.79 7.31
CA TRP A 322 -12.13 8.64 6.58
C TRP A 322 -13.65 8.51 6.72
N ALA A 323 -14.18 8.58 7.95
CA ALA A 323 -15.62 8.52 8.18
C ALA A 323 -16.38 9.64 7.46
N CYS A 324 -15.82 10.86 7.46
CA CYS A 324 -16.37 11.99 6.73
C CYS A 324 -16.37 11.74 5.21
N ALA A 325 -15.26 11.22 4.65
CA ALA A 325 -15.19 10.87 3.23
C ALA A 325 -16.19 9.78 2.86
N VAL A 326 -16.31 8.71 3.66
CA VAL A 326 -17.29 7.64 3.45
C VAL A 326 -18.72 8.17 3.45
N SER A 327 -19.03 9.17 4.28
CA SER A 327 -20.37 9.80 4.35
C SER A 327 -20.78 10.56 3.07
N ALA A 328 -19.87 10.73 2.11
CA ALA A 328 -20.17 11.23 0.76
C ALA A 328 -21.10 10.29 -0.01
N LEU A 329 -21.04 8.98 0.27
CA LEU A 329 -21.77 7.95 -0.44
C LEU A 329 -23.14 7.69 0.22
N ASP A 330 -24.21 7.70 -0.58
CA ASP A 330 -25.49 7.10 -0.15
C ASP A 330 -25.48 5.59 -0.36
N ARG A 331 -24.81 5.14 -1.43
CA ARG A 331 -24.69 3.74 -1.82
C ARG A 331 -23.45 3.50 -2.67
N GLY A 332 -22.67 2.47 -2.39
CA GLY A 332 -21.49 2.13 -3.18
C GLY A 332 -20.31 1.68 -2.34
N LEU A 333 -19.10 1.95 -2.82
CA LEU A 333 -17.86 1.49 -2.20
C LEU A 333 -16.90 2.68 -2.01
N ALA A 334 -16.38 2.84 -0.80
CA ALA A 334 -15.24 3.70 -0.54
C ALA A 334 -13.98 2.82 -0.37
N VAL A 335 -12.88 3.21 -1.01
CA VAL A 335 -11.59 2.51 -0.93
C VAL A 335 -10.50 3.48 -0.51
N ALA A 336 -9.74 3.15 0.52
CA ALA A 336 -8.47 3.81 0.85
C ALA A 336 -7.30 2.85 0.58
N VAL A 337 -6.26 3.35 -0.07
CA VAL A 337 -5.03 2.62 -0.36
C VAL A 337 -3.88 3.38 0.27
N ASP A 338 -3.23 2.81 1.28
CA ASP A 338 -2.15 3.47 2.01
C ASP A 338 -1.13 2.42 2.50
N TYR A 339 0.12 2.83 2.66
CA TYR A 339 1.08 2.04 3.40
C TYR A 339 0.71 2.05 4.90
N ALA A 340 0.60 0.86 5.47
CA ALA A 340 -0.12 0.66 6.72
C ALA A 340 0.61 -0.28 7.67
N HIS A 341 0.22 -0.23 8.94
CA HIS A 341 0.55 -1.25 9.93
C HIS A 341 -0.71 -1.72 10.64
N PHE A 342 -0.69 -2.93 11.18
CA PHE A 342 -1.82 -3.56 11.87
C PHE A 342 -1.52 -3.75 13.35
N ALA A 343 -2.56 -3.95 14.19
CA ALA A 343 -2.44 -4.09 15.65
C ALA A 343 -1.28 -4.97 16.15
N GLY A 344 -0.97 -6.09 15.47
CA GLY A 344 0.14 -6.99 15.83
C GLY A 344 1.53 -6.58 15.35
N GLY A 345 1.64 -5.58 14.47
CA GLY A 345 2.90 -5.19 13.80
C GLY A 345 3.20 -3.70 13.87
N ARG A 346 2.60 -2.96 14.81
CA ARG A 346 2.81 -1.51 14.93
C ARG A 346 4.25 -1.20 15.35
N PRO A 347 4.97 -0.31 14.65
CA PRO A 347 6.33 0.05 15.00
C PRO A 347 6.41 0.68 16.41
N PRO A 348 7.33 0.24 17.28
CA PRO A 348 7.40 0.70 18.66
C PRO A 348 7.78 2.18 18.81
N PHE A 349 8.35 2.78 17.76
CA PHE A 349 8.81 4.17 17.73
C PHE A 349 8.07 5.05 16.72
N GLY A 350 6.89 4.58 16.26
CA GLY A 350 6.12 5.28 15.23
C GLY A 350 6.79 5.20 13.85
N THR A 351 6.25 5.99 12.92
CA THR A 351 6.60 6.02 11.49
C THR A 351 6.64 7.42 10.89
N LEU A 352 6.41 8.47 11.68
CA LEU A 352 6.47 9.86 11.21
C LEU A 352 7.80 10.17 10.51
N THR A 353 7.74 10.47 9.22
CA THR A 353 8.91 10.58 8.33
C THR A 353 8.79 11.81 7.44
N GLY A 354 9.92 12.49 7.20
CA GLY A 354 10.00 13.56 6.22
C GLY A 354 10.49 13.04 4.88
N PHE A 355 10.02 13.60 3.76
CA PHE A 355 10.54 13.29 2.43
C PHE A 355 10.97 14.55 1.67
N ARG A 356 12.21 14.57 1.19
CA ARG A 356 12.76 15.66 0.38
C ARG A 356 13.47 15.09 -0.84
N GLU A 357 13.06 15.54 -2.03
CA GLU A 357 13.67 15.09 -3.30
C GLU A 357 13.71 13.54 -3.43
N GLY A 358 12.64 12.89 -3.00
CA GLY A 358 12.49 11.43 -3.09
C GLY A 358 13.33 10.64 -2.08
N ARG A 359 13.87 11.30 -1.05
CA ARG A 359 14.63 10.65 0.02
C ARG A 359 13.99 10.89 1.38
N GLU A 360 14.02 9.85 2.21
CA GLU A 360 13.67 9.95 3.62
C GLU A 360 14.62 10.91 4.35
N THR A 361 14.07 11.72 5.23
CA THR A 361 14.76 12.68 6.08
C THR A 361 14.04 12.81 7.42
N ALA A 362 14.68 13.49 8.37
CA ALA A 362 14.01 13.83 9.62
C ALA A 362 12.82 14.76 9.31
N PRO A 363 11.62 14.52 9.91
CA PRO A 363 10.47 15.38 9.67
C PRO A 363 10.74 16.78 10.24
N VAL A 364 10.57 17.82 9.40
CA VAL A 364 10.71 19.22 9.80
C VAL A 364 9.50 19.99 9.31
N PRO A 365 8.64 20.51 10.20
CA PRO A 365 7.40 21.17 9.81
C PRO A 365 7.63 22.65 9.42
N ASP A 366 8.49 22.89 8.44
CA ASP A 366 8.74 24.22 7.85
C ASP A 366 8.32 24.30 6.36
N GLY A 367 7.72 23.23 5.86
CA GLY A 367 7.31 23.08 4.46
C GLY A 367 8.46 22.83 3.49
N SER A 368 9.67 22.52 3.98
CA SER A 368 10.82 22.13 3.14
C SER A 368 10.83 20.65 2.75
N CYS A 369 10.00 19.83 3.38
CA CYS A 369 9.79 18.43 3.05
C CYS A 369 8.29 18.10 3.14
N ASP A 370 7.91 17.04 2.47
CA ASP A 370 6.66 16.34 2.78
C ASP A 370 6.80 15.64 4.14
N ILE A 371 5.69 15.41 4.84
CA ILE A 371 5.67 14.75 6.16
C ILE A 371 4.51 13.79 6.18
N THR A 372 4.81 12.51 6.35
CA THR A 372 3.79 11.45 6.37
C THR A 372 4.02 10.50 7.54
N ALA A 373 3.03 9.66 7.83
CA ALA A 373 3.19 8.52 8.72
C ALA A 373 2.33 7.37 8.23
N HIS A 374 2.78 6.12 8.44
CA HIS A 374 2.01 4.93 8.09
C HIS A 374 0.64 4.94 8.78
N VAL A 375 -0.34 4.27 8.16
CA VAL A 375 -1.73 4.33 8.59
C VAL A 375 -2.13 3.08 9.40
N ALA A 376 -2.80 3.29 10.53
CA ALA A 376 -3.53 2.24 11.25
C ALA A 376 -4.87 1.96 10.54
N LEU A 377 -4.85 1.32 9.36
CA LEU A 377 -6.07 1.11 8.56
C LEU A 377 -7.12 0.25 9.28
N ASP A 378 -6.69 -0.61 10.19
CA ASP A 378 -7.56 -1.37 11.09
C ASP A 378 -8.38 -0.46 12.01
N ALA A 379 -7.79 0.64 12.48
CA ALA A 379 -8.48 1.65 13.30
C ALA A 379 -9.46 2.52 12.48
N CYS A 380 -9.12 2.81 11.22
CA CYS A 380 -9.97 3.58 10.32
C CYS A 380 -11.24 2.82 9.89
N ALA A 381 -11.23 1.49 9.90
CA ALA A 381 -12.34 0.68 9.39
C ALA A 381 -13.66 0.97 10.15
N LEU A 382 -14.72 1.26 9.40
CA LEU A 382 -16.08 1.37 9.96
C LEU A 382 -16.74 -0.03 9.96
N PRO A 383 -17.91 -0.21 10.61
CA PRO A 383 -18.62 -1.48 10.54
C PRO A 383 -18.82 -1.97 9.09
N GLY A 384 -18.53 -3.24 8.85
CA GLY A 384 -18.55 -3.85 7.51
C GLY A 384 -17.32 -3.56 6.64
N GLY A 385 -16.40 -2.70 7.10
CA GLY A 385 -15.12 -2.44 6.44
C GLY A 385 -14.16 -3.61 6.54
N ARG A 386 -13.31 -3.79 5.51
CA ARG A 386 -12.31 -4.85 5.45
C ARG A 386 -11.01 -4.33 4.88
N VAL A 387 -9.87 -4.83 5.38
CA VAL A 387 -8.56 -4.51 4.83
C VAL A 387 -7.98 -5.75 4.13
N VAL A 388 -7.46 -5.55 2.92
CA VAL A 388 -6.68 -6.56 2.19
C VAL A 388 -5.37 -5.97 1.70
N THR A 389 -4.43 -6.81 1.27
CA THR A 389 -3.20 -6.30 0.66
C THR A 389 -3.47 -5.81 -0.76
N GLN A 390 -2.69 -4.82 -1.20
CA GLN A 390 -2.71 -4.31 -2.57
C GLN A 390 -2.46 -5.44 -3.57
N ARG A 391 -1.50 -6.32 -3.28
CA ARG A 391 -1.25 -7.52 -4.08
C ARG A 391 -2.51 -8.37 -4.26
N ALA A 392 -3.27 -8.61 -3.20
CA ALA A 392 -4.52 -9.39 -3.28
C ALA A 392 -5.57 -8.65 -4.11
N ALA A 393 -5.82 -7.37 -3.82
CA ALA A 393 -6.80 -6.56 -4.54
C ALA A 393 -6.47 -6.44 -6.04
N LEU A 394 -5.23 -6.11 -6.39
CA LEU A 394 -4.81 -5.96 -7.78
C LEU A 394 -4.85 -7.27 -8.55
N ARG A 395 -4.45 -8.40 -7.94
CA ARG A 395 -4.56 -9.73 -8.57
C ARG A 395 -6.02 -10.09 -8.87
N ALA A 396 -6.91 -9.83 -7.93
CA ALA A 396 -8.32 -10.10 -8.09
C ALA A 396 -9.01 -9.12 -9.07
N LEU A 397 -8.41 -7.94 -9.28
CA LEU A 397 -8.69 -7.03 -10.40
C LEU A 397 -7.93 -7.41 -11.69
N GLY A 398 -7.33 -8.59 -11.79
CA GLY A 398 -6.72 -9.11 -13.02
C GLY A 398 -5.34 -8.54 -13.36
N VAL A 399 -4.67 -7.85 -12.41
CA VAL A 399 -3.29 -7.42 -12.58
C VAL A 399 -2.35 -8.61 -12.37
N SER A 400 -1.55 -8.92 -13.38
CA SER A 400 -0.60 -10.05 -13.35
C SER A 400 0.76 -9.63 -13.89
N GLY A 401 1.81 -9.94 -13.13
CA GLY A 401 3.20 -9.81 -13.55
C GLY A 401 3.69 -10.96 -14.43
N ALA A 402 2.79 -11.82 -14.93
CA ALA A 402 3.17 -12.92 -15.79
C ALA A 402 3.83 -12.42 -17.07
N ARG A 403 4.98 -13.02 -17.42
CA ARG A 403 5.73 -12.66 -18.62
C ARG A 403 4.91 -12.96 -19.88
N PRO A 404 4.87 -12.05 -20.87
CA PRO A 404 4.22 -12.34 -22.15
C PRO A 404 4.86 -13.55 -22.86
N PRO A 405 4.09 -14.30 -23.69
CA PRO A 405 4.62 -15.43 -24.43
C PRO A 405 5.82 -15.05 -25.31
N LEU A 406 6.90 -15.83 -25.27
CA LEU A 406 8.11 -15.56 -26.06
C LEU A 406 7.84 -15.58 -27.58
N THR A 407 6.81 -16.31 -28.03
CA THR A 407 6.38 -16.29 -29.44
C THR A 407 6.03 -14.89 -29.93
N LEU A 408 5.49 -14.04 -29.04
CA LEU A 408 5.17 -12.65 -29.36
C LEU A 408 6.43 -11.85 -29.67
N ALA A 409 7.58 -12.17 -29.05
CA ALA A 409 8.84 -11.51 -29.34
C ALA A 409 9.31 -11.73 -30.80
N SER A 410 8.87 -12.82 -31.44
CA SER A 410 9.19 -13.11 -32.84
C SER A 410 8.12 -12.62 -33.82
N THR A 411 6.84 -12.64 -33.43
CA THR A 411 5.73 -12.25 -34.33
C THR A 411 5.38 -10.77 -34.27
N ASP A 412 5.47 -10.14 -33.10
CA ASP A 412 5.28 -8.71 -32.87
C ASP A 412 6.18 -8.24 -31.71
N PRO A 413 7.47 -7.95 -32.00
CA PRO A 413 8.43 -7.54 -30.98
C PRO A 413 7.98 -6.30 -30.20
N ALA A 414 7.29 -5.37 -30.85
CA ALA A 414 6.84 -4.14 -30.22
C ALA A 414 5.70 -4.41 -29.21
N ALA A 415 4.75 -5.29 -29.56
CA ALA A 415 3.74 -5.74 -28.61
C ALA A 415 4.35 -6.52 -27.45
N TYR A 416 5.37 -7.36 -27.70
CA TYR A 416 6.07 -8.07 -26.63
C TYR A 416 6.74 -7.10 -25.64
N VAL A 417 7.46 -6.08 -26.12
CA VAL A 417 8.10 -5.08 -25.24
C VAL A 417 7.06 -4.30 -24.43
N ARG A 418 5.94 -3.87 -25.05
CA ARG A 418 4.84 -3.21 -24.32
C ARG A 418 4.24 -4.11 -23.25
N ALA A 419 3.97 -5.37 -23.58
CA ALA A 419 3.43 -6.33 -22.63
C ALA A 419 4.43 -6.65 -21.50
N LEU A 420 5.73 -6.71 -21.79
CA LEU A 420 6.78 -6.94 -20.80
C LEU A 420 6.92 -5.75 -19.85
N ALA A 421 6.85 -4.51 -20.36
CA ALA A 421 6.83 -3.32 -19.53
C ALA A 421 5.61 -3.31 -18.59
N GLY A 422 4.43 -3.68 -19.09
CA GLY A 422 3.23 -3.85 -18.26
C GLY A 422 3.38 -4.94 -17.20
N ALA A 423 4.01 -6.07 -17.53
CA ALA A 423 4.30 -7.15 -16.57
C ALA A 423 5.30 -6.69 -15.48
N GLY A 424 6.29 -5.88 -15.83
CA GLY A 424 7.21 -5.27 -14.86
C GLY A 424 6.51 -4.34 -13.88
N GLN A 425 5.65 -3.44 -14.37
CA GLN A 425 4.82 -2.57 -13.52
C GLN A 425 3.90 -3.37 -12.60
N ALA A 426 3.26 -4.43 -13.14
CA ALA A 426 2.42 -5.31 -12.35
C ALA A 426 3.20 -6.05 -11.26
N ALA A 427 4.43 -6.49 -11.55
CA ALA A 427 5.29 -7.14 -10.59
C ALA A 427 5.68 -6.18 -9.46
N GLU A 428 6.00 -4.91 -9.77
CA GLU A 428 6.30 -3.87 -8.78
C GLU A 428 5.10 -3.57 -7.87
N LEU A 429 3.93 -3.31 -8.45
CA LEU A 429 2.68 -3.03 -7.73
C LEU A 429 2.23 -4.18 -6.80
N THR A 430 2.67 -5.42 -7.09
CA THR A 430 2.28 -6.61 -6.34
C THR A 430 3.43 -7.24 -5.55
N ALA A 431 4.61 -6.62 -5.53
CA ALA A 431 5.80 -7.15 -4.86
C ALA A 431 5.64 -7.21 -3.33
N PRO A 432 5.91 -8.35 -2.67
CA PRO A 432 6.11 -8.40 -1.22
C PRO A 432 7.34 -7.59 -0.79
N GLY A 433 7.30 -7.00 0.40
CA GLY A 433 8.34 -6.09 0.89
C GLY A 433 8.37 -4.74 0.18
N GLY A 434 7.32 -4.41 -0.58
CA GLY A 434 7.18 -3.17 -1.34
C GLY A 434 5.72 -2.79 -1.50
N LEU A 435 5.36 -2.25 -2.67
CA LEU A 435 4.01 -1.72 -2.91
C LEU A 435 2.89 -2.77 -2.80
N GLY A 436 3.21 -4.05 -2.99
CA GLY A 436 2.23 -5.12 -2.85
C GLY A 436 1.68 -5.27 -1.43
N ASP A 437 2.36 -4.73 -0.42
CA ASP A 437 1.98 -4.80 0.99
C ASP A 437 1.19 -3.57 1.47
N PHE A 438 0.92 -2.61 0.58
CA PHE A 438 0.00 -1.52 0.89
C PHE A 438 -1.37 -2.10 1.28
N GLY A 439 -2.04 -1.48 2.25
CA GLY A 439 -3.36 -1.90 2.67
C GLY A 439 -4.44 -1.25 1.80
N TRP A 440 -5.44 -2.03 1.40
CA TRP A 440 -6.66 -1.59 0.75
C TRP A 440 -7.80 -1.72 1.75
N LEU A 441 -8.22 -0.60 2.36
CA LEU A 441 -9.41 -0.54 3.21
C LEU A 441 -10.64 -0.33 2.33
N LEU A 442 -11.53 -1.31 2.35
CA LEU A 442 -12.74 -1.41 1.55
C LEU A 442 -13.94 -1.17 2.45
N GLN A 443 -14.71 -0.13 2.18
CA GLN A 443 -15.85 0.26 2.99
C GLN A 443 -17.14 0.27 2.15
N PRO A 444 -17.96 -0.80 2.22
CA PRO A 444 -19.28 -0.81 1.59
C PRO A 444 -20.22 0.20 2.28
N VAL A 445 -21.08 0.85 1.50
CA VAL A 445 -22.07 1.84 1.97
C VAL A 445 -23.42 1.59 1.29
N GLY A 446 -24.51 1.66 2.05
CA GLY A 446 -25.88 1.60 1.52
C GLY A 446 -26.26 0.27 0.86
N PHE A 447 -25.50 -0.79 1.16
CA PHE A 447 -25.85 -2.14 0.77
C PHE A 447 -26.69 -2.80 1.87
N PRO A 448 -27.73 -3.59 1.54
CA PRO A 448 -28.44 -4.36 2.55
C PRO A 448 -27.46 -5.25 3.31
N ASP A 449 -27.68 -5.41 4.62
CA ASP A 449 -26.83 -6.23 5.48
C ASP A 449 -26.57 -7.58 4.82
N GLY A 450 -25.28 -7.89 4.67
CA GLY A 450 -24.85 -9.09 3.99
C GLY A 450 -24.85 -9.01 2.47
N LEU A 451 -24.69 -7.87 1.77
CA LEU A 451 -24.22 -7.96 0.37
C LEU A 451 -22.80 -8.56 0.29
N LEU A 452 -21.98 -8.41 1.33
CA LEU A 452 -20.72 -9.17 1.45
C LEU A 452 -20.90 -10.55 2.10
N ASP A 453 -22.11 -10.93 2.57
CA ASP A 453 -22.41 -12.23 3.24
C ASP A 453 -23.54 -13.09 2.59
N SER A 454 -24.30 -12.55 1.63
CA SER A 454 -25.35 -13.18 0.81
C SER A 454 -24.76 -13.91 -0.39
N PRO A 455 -25.10 -15.18 -0.64
CA PRO A 455 -24.59 -15.94 -1.79
C PRO A 455 -24.87 -15.27 -3.15
N ASP A 456 -25.97 -14.52 -3.26
CA ASP A 456 -26.46 -13.90 -4.50
C ASP A 456 -25.93 -12.48 -4.73
N ALA A 457 -25.28 -11.93 -3.71
CA ALA A 457 -24.65 -10.65 -3.75
C ALA A 457 -23.30 -10.76 -4.45
N ASP A 458 -23.41 -10.87 -5.77
CA ASP A 458 -22.37 -10.98 -6.78
C ASP A 458 -21.00 -11.39 -6.23
N ALA A 459 -20.66 -12.66 -6.44
CA ALA A 459 -19.32 -13.22 -6.32
C ALA A 459 -18.25 -12.27 -6.90
N VAL A 460 -18.61 -11.36 -7.80
CA VAL A 460 -17.78 -10.28 -8.34
C VAL A 460 -17.15 -9.33 -7.31
N LEU A 461 -17.79 -8.91 -6.21
CA LEU A 461 -17.15 -8.07 -5.18
C LEU A 461 -16.48 -8.89 -4.08
N ARG A 462 -17.02 -10.08 -3.78
CA ARG A 462 -16.35 -11.07 -2.93
C ARG A 462 -15.06 -11.57 -3.57
N ASP A 463 -15.10 -12.21 -4.74
CA ASP A 463 -13.94 -12.75 -5.45
C ASP A 463 -12.97 -11.65 -5.90
N ALA A 464 -13.43 -10.40 -6.06
CA ALA A 464 -12.55 -9.27 -6.37
C ALA A 464 -11.64 -8.85 -5.21
N LEU A 465 -11.98 -9.18 -3.96
CA LEU A 465 -11.33 -8.59 -2.79
C LEU A 465 -11.23 -9.55 -1.59
N LEU A 466 -11.78 -10.76 -1.68
CA LEU A 466 -11.76 -11.81 -0.65
C LEU A 466 -11.06 -13.03 -1.24
N VAL A 467 -9.74 -12.98 -1.23
CA VAL A 467 -8.98 -14.21 -1.04
C VAL A 467 -8.86 -14.33 0.48
N ASP A 468 -9.37 -15.41 1.06
CA ASP A 468 -8.95 -15.83 2.39
C ASP A 468 -7.43 -15.79 2.41
N VAL A 469 -6.85 -14.96 3.27
CA VAL A 469 -5.46 -15.16 3.70
C VAL A 469 -5.57 -16.09 4.90
N PRO A 470 -5.35 -17.41 4.74
CA PRO A 470 -4.80 -18.16 5.84
C PRO A 470 -3.37 -17.61 6.03
N ASP A 471 -3.19 -16.76 7.02
CA ASP A 471 -1.87 -16.65 7.62
C ASP A 471 -1.64 -17.97 8.34
N HIS A 472 -0.46 -18.54 8.06
CA HIS A 472 0.06 -19.82 8.52
C HIS A 472 -0.49 -21.05 7.77
N GLU A 473 0.28 -21.55 6.80
CA GLU A 473 0.93 -22.85 6.98
C GLU A 473 2.24 -22.93 6.15
N GLU A 474 3.28 -23.37 6.85
CA GLU A 474 4.53 -23.90 6.34
C GLU A 474 4.32 -24.95 5.24
N GLN A 475 5.08 -24.86 4.14
CA GLN A 475 6.10 -25.86 3.78
C GLN A 475 6.90 -25.49 2.53
#